data_AF-A0A955EPJ5-F1
#
_entry.id   AF-A0A955EPJ5-F1
#
_cell.length_a   1.000
_cell.length_b   1.000
_cell.length_c   1.000
_cell.angle_alpha   90.00
_cell.angle_beta   90.00
_cell.angle_gamma   90.00
#
_symmetry.space_group_name_H-M   'P 1'
#
loop_
_entity.id
_entity.type
_entity.pdbx_description
1 polymer ?
#
loop_
_entity_poly.entity_id
_entity_poly.type
_entity_poly.pdbx_seq_one_letter_code
_entity_poly.pdbx_strand_id
1 'polypeptide(L)'
;MDPLTQGLLGAVAAQAVLCGDRSLPRAERRTPVTLAGLAGGLLPDADVALQPLADPALPWELHRHFTHGIVMAPVMGALAALALLLLRPRWRPRWRLVLGAAVLGALTHAPLDLCTSYGTKILWPFSLADLTLDLFPIVDPLFTLVLLVGVVWAWRRGGRSLRPVGAFLVLYVAFALVQQHGAREAQADLAHARGDVPSRARVMPLPGSLMLWRSVMEVDDTLVADVVRPVPFGEARGVPGSRRARLDVETWAEQGRPADRARLLDVGRRFAVFADGYVTAGNAAGVLVDARFALGAGFEALWGLQVHRDEGPAVTWWTEGAAWDAERAGTLLAWIAGRHEDLRSMQAVAADGVANAPLPAKGNARASR
;
A
#
# COMPACT_ATOMS: atom_id res chain seq x y z
N MET A 1 3.60 2.89 -2.17
CA MET A 1 2.60 3.23 -3.19
C MET A 1 2.97 2.46 -4.45
N ASP A 2 2.10 2.39 -5.46
CA ASP A 2 2.47 1.69 -6.69
C ASP A 2 3.70 2.35 -7.37
N PRO A 3 4.61 1.58 -7.99
CA PRO A 3 5.83 2.12 -8.56
C PRO A 3 5.58 3.18 -9.64
N LEU A 4 4.51 3.05 -10.44
CA LEU A 4 4.20 4.02 -11.49
C LEU A 4 3.96 5.40 -10.89
N THR A 5 3.15 5.48 -9.83
CA THR A 5 2.94 6.72 -9.09
C THR A 5 4.25 7.29 -8.55
N GLN A 6 5.11 6.45 -7.96
CA GLN A 6 6.41 6.88 -7.41
C GLN A 6 7.31 7.50 -8.48
N GLY A 7 7.42 6.84 -9.64
CA GLY A 7 8.17 7.37 -10.78
C GLY A 7 7.58 8.68 -11.31
N LEU A 8 6.25 8.78 -11.42
CA LEU A 8 5.60 10.01 -11.90
C LEU A 8 5.78 11.18 -10.93
N LEU A 9 5.66 10.95 -9.61
CA LEU A 9 5.92 11.99 -8.61
C LEU A 9 7.38 12.47 -8.68
N GLY A 10 8.32 11.54 -8.79
CA GLY A 10 9.74 11.89 -8.93
C GLY A 10 10.02 12.70 -10.20
N ALA A 11 9.35 12.38 -11.31
CA ALA A 11 9.42 13.16 -12.54
C ALA A 11 8.83 14.57 -12.37
N VAL A 12 7.66 14.71 -11.75
CA VAL A 12 7.03 16.01 -11.46
C VAL A 12 7.92 16.87 -10.57
N ALA A 13 8.47 16.30 -9.49
CA ALA A 13 9.34 17.01 -8.57
C ALA A 13 10.63 17.49 -9.25
N ALA A 14 11.30 16.61 -9.98
CA ALA A 14 12.50 16.97 -10.76
C ALA A 14 12.18 18.07 -11.80
N GLN A 15 11.04 17.97 -12.50
CA GLN A 15 10.63 18.99 -13.45
C GLN A 15 10.33 20.34 -12.77
N ALA A 16 9.63 20.32 -11.63
CA ALA A 16 9.26 21.52 -10.90
C ALA A 16 10.48 22.31 -10.40
N VAL A 17 11.49 21.60 -9.92
CA VAL A 17 12.70 22.21 -9.34
C VAL A 17 13.72 22.57 -10.42
N LEU A 18 13.97 21.68 -11.40
CA LEU A 18 15.13 21.78 -12.29
C LEU A 18 14.81 22.24 -13.72
N CYS A 19 13.55 22.27 -14.17
CA CYS A 19 13.25 22.75 -15.54
C CYS A 19 13.32 24.28 -15.69
N GLY A 20 13.40 25.04 -14.58
CA GLY A 20 13.47 26.49 -14.57
C GLY A 20 14.78 27.09 -15.08
N ASP A 21 15.87 26.31 -15.09
CA ASP A 21 17.18 26.75 -15.58
C ASP A 21 17.12 27.07 -17.09
N ARG A 22 17.40 28.32 -17.46
CA ARG A 22 17.32 28.82 -18.85
C ARG A 22 18.64 28.71 -19.61
N SER A 23 19.72 28.26 -18.97
CA SER A 23 21.05 28.18 -19.58
C SER A 23 21.16 27.12 -20.69
N LEU A 24 20.29 26.10 -20.68
CA LEU A 24 20.28 25.01 -21.66
C LEU A 24 19.09 25.08 -22.63
N PRO A 25 19.23 24.57 -23.88
CA PRO A 25 18.11 24.35 -24.77
C PRO A 25 17.03 23.50 -24.11
N ARG A 26 15.76 23.90 -24.26
CA ARG A 26 14.62 23.25 -23.59
C ARG A 26 14.52 21.75 -23.89
N ALA A 27 14.75 21.35 -25.14
CA ALA A 27 14.67 19.95 -25.56
C ALA A 27 15.76 19.07 -24.90
N GLU A 28 16.95 19.63 -24.69
CA GLU A 28 18.11 18.93 -24.13
C GLU A 28 18.06 18.81 -22.60
N ARG A 29 17.25 19.63 -21.93
CA ARG A 29 17.07 19.62 -20.46
C ARG A 29 15.87 18.78 -20.02
N ARG A 30 14.73 18.88 -20.69
CA ARG A 30 13.47 18.26 -20.22
C ARG A 30 13.57 16.74 -20.17
N THR A 31 14.05 16.13 -21.23
CA THR A 31 14.08 14.66 -21.33
C THR A 31 15.01 14.05 -20.27
N PRO A 32 16.26 14.51 -20.08
CA PRO A 32 17.10 13.99 -19.00
C PRO A 32 16.51 14.23 -17.61
N VAL A 33 15.97 15.43 -17.31
CA VAL A 33 15.40 15.74 -16.00
C VAL A 33 14.19 14.86 -15.69
N THR A 34 13.27 14.73 -16.65
CA THR A 34 12.04 13.96 -16.47
C THR A 34 12.35 12.48 -16.26
N LEU A 35 13.19 11.91 -17.11
CA LEU A 35 13.53 10.48 -17.04
C LEU A 35 14.43 10.15 -15.85
N ALA A 36 15.32 11.07 -15.46
CA ALA A 36 16.13 10.90 -14.25
C ALA A 36 15.29 10.98 -12.98
N GLY A 37 14.39 11.97 -12.86
CA GLY A 37 13.43 12.04 -11.76
C GLY A 37 12.55 10.81 -11.68
N LEU A 38 12.06 10.33 -12.83
CA LEU A 38 11.29 9.09 -12.92
C LEU A 38 12.08 7.88 -12.46
N ALA A 39 13.31 7.70 -12.96
CA ALA A 39 14.15 6.57 -12.57
C ALA A 39 14.53 6.62 -11.09
N GLY A 40 14.83 7.81 -10.56
CA GLY A 40 15.11 8.01 -9.15
C GLY A 40 13.91 7.68 -8.26
N GLY A 41 12.71 8.07 -8.69
CA GLY A 41 11.46 7.71 -8.02
C GLY A 41 11.11 6.23 -8.11
N LEU A 42 11.56 5.51 -9.14
CA LEU A 42 11.32 4.06 -9.27
C LEU A 42 12.35 3.19 -8.53
N LEU A 43 13.59 3.67 -8.37
CA LEU A 43 14.68 2.81 -7.97
C LEU A 43 14.52 2.17 -6.58
N PRO A 44 13.99 2.84 -5.53
CA PRO A 44 13.82 2.20 -4.23
C PRO A 44 13.00 0.90 -4.29
N ASP A 45 11.91 0.87 -5.07
CA ASP A 45 11.06 -0.32 -5.30
C ASP A 45 11.74 -1.42 -6.13
N ALA A 46 12.88 -1.12 -6.79
CA ALA A 46 13.64 -2.15 -7.50
C ALA A 46 14.28 -3.17 -6.55
N ASP A 47 14.21 -2.93 -5.22
CA ASP A 47 14.55 -3.93 -4.20
C ASP A 47 13.73 -5.21 -4.29
N VAL A 48 12.52 -5.14 -4.83
CA VAL A 48 11.68 -6.30 -5.14
C VAL A 48 12.33 -7.20 -6.18
N ALA A 49 13.33 -6.74 -6.96
CA ALA A 49 14.08 -7.61 -7.88
C ALA A 49 15.23 -8.37 -7.18
N LEU A 50 15.61 -7.99 -5.96
CA LEU A 50 16.70 -8.62 -5.19
C LEU A 50 16.27 -9.92 -4.49
N GLN A 51 15.18 -10.56 -4.96
CA GLN A 51 14.58 -11.75 -4.34
C GLN A 51 15.57 -12.94 -4.38
N PRO A 52 15.93 -13.53 -3.22
CA PRO A 52 16.54 -14.85 -3.22
C PRO A 52 15.46 -15.92 -3.37
N LEU A 53 15.76 -16.93 -4.20
CA LEU A 53 14.89 -18.08 -4.47
C LEU A 53 14.67 -19.02 -3.26
N ALA A 54 15.29 -18.74 -2.10
CA ALA A 54 15.35 -19.68 -0.97
C ALA A 54 14.48 -19.30 0.25
N ASP A 55 14.22 -18.00 0.49
CA ASP A 55 13.46 -17.52 1.65
C ASP A 55 12.17 -16.79 1.22
N PRO A 56 10.98 -17.37 1.43
CA PRO A 56 9.71 -16.76 1.05
C PRO A 56 9.32 -15.53 1.89
N ALA A 57 10.00 -15.30 3.02
CA ALA A 57 9.73 -14.13 3.85
C ALA A 57 10.56 -12.89 3.46
N LEU A 58 11.76 -13.10 2.93
CA LEU A 58 12.71 -12.02 2.67
C LEU A 58 12.21 -10.94 1.69
N PRO A 59 11.46 -11.25 0.61
CA PRO A 59 11.03 -10.23 -0.35
C PRO A 59 10.25 -9.07 0.28
N TRP A 60 9.34 -9.34 1.22
CA TRP A 60 8.52 -8.30 1.84
C TRP A 60 9.16 -7.68 3.09
N GLU A 61 10.16 -8.33 3.70
CA GLU A 61 10.95 -7.72 4.78
C GLU A 61 11.95 -6.69 4.30
N LEU A 62 12.56 -6.94 3.15
CA LEU A 62 13.52 -6.02 2.52
C LEU A 62 12.81 -4.90 1.79
N HIS A 63 11.63 -5.18 1.22
CA HIS A 63 10.80 -4.15 0.61
C HIS A 63 10.43 -3.09 1.66
N ARG A 64 10.66 -1.81 1.33
CA ARG A 64 10.48 -0.66 2.23
C ARG A 64 11.41 -0.59 3.44
N HIS A 65 12.53 -1.30 3.36
CA HIS A 65 13.59 -1.27 4.36
C HIS A 65 14.65 -0.20 4.02
N PHE A 66 15.91 -0.59 3.84
CA PHE A 66 17.04 0.33 3.74
C PHE A 66 17.00 1.20 2.47
N THR A 67 16.48 0.67 1.35
CA THR A 67 16.27 1.39 0.08
C THR A 67 15.31 2.57 0.21
N HIS A 68 14.44 2.53 1.22
CA HIS A 68 13.41 3.54 1.50
C HIS A 68 13.76 4.43 2.70
N GLY A 69 14.95 4.29 3.29
CA GLY A 69 15.45 5.25 4.26
C GLY A 69 15.66 6.62 3.61
N ILE A 70 15.21 7.71 4.23
CA ILE A 70 15.31 9.05 3.63
C ILE A 70 16.76 9.46 3.37
N VAL A 71 17.69 9.01 4.22
CA VAL A 71 19.13 9.21 4.05
C VAL A 71 19.72 8.39 2.91
N MET A 72 19.01 7.36 2.43
CA MET A 72 19.42 6.58 1.27
C MET A 72 18.97 7.14 -0.07
N ALA A 73 18.07 8.12 -0.07
CA ALA A 73 17.62 8.77 -1.30
C ALA A 73 18.78 9.32 -2.17
N PRO A 74 19.84 9.94 -1.63
CA PRO A 74 21.00 10.35 -2.43
C PRO A 74 21.72 9.20 -3.11
N VAL A 75 21.86 8.05 -2.44
CA VAL A 75 22.51 6.86 -2.99
C VAL A 75 21.64 6.21 -4.05
N MET A 76 20.34 6.05 -3.79
CA MET A 76 19.39 5.55 -4.79
C MET A 76 19.35 6.46 -6.02
N GLY A 77 19.28 7.78 -5.81
CA GLY A 77 19.38 8.75 -6.90
C GLY A 77 20.70 8.67 -7.68
N ALA A 78 21.83 8.47 -6.99
CA ALA A 78 23.13 8.30 -7.63
C ALA A 78 23.22 7.02 -8.48
N LEU A 79 22.69 5.90 -7.99
CA LEU A 79 22.62 4.64 -8.73
C LEU A 79 21.72 4.77 -9.97
N ALA A 80 20.55 5.38 -9.84
CA ALA A 80 19.65 5.65 -10.97
C ALA A 80 20.32 6.57 -12.01
N ALA A 81 20.97 7.63 -11.55
CA ALA A 81 21.73 8.54 -12.42
C ALA A 81 22.88 7.83 -13.12
N LEU A 82 23.65 7.01 -12.41
CA LEU A 82 24.75 6.23 -12.98
C LEU A 82 24.24 5.31 -14.10
N ALA A 83 23.19 4.54 -13.84
CA ALA A 83 22.58 3.67 -14.85
C ALA A 83 22.16 4.45 -16.09
N LEU A 84 21.51 5.61 -15.93
CA LEU A 84 21.11 6.47 -17.04
C LEU A 84 22.30 7.04 -17.81
N LEU A 85 23.39 7.45 -17.14
CA LEU A 85 24.58 8.00 -17.77
C LEU A 85 25.42 6.95 -18.52
N LEU A 86 25.33 5.69 -18.10
CA LEU A 86 25.85 4.54 -18.83
C LEU A 86 25.00 4.25 -20.08
N LEU A 87 23.68 4.19 -19.94
CA LEU A 87 22.73 3.89 -21.01
C LEU A 87 22.54 5.04 -22.01
N ARG A 88 22.87 6.28 -21.64
CA ARG A 88 22.71 7.49 -22.46
C ARG A 88 23.97 8.37 -22.39
N PRO A 89 25.07 7.99 -23.09
CA PRO A 89 26.33 8.73 -23.04
C PRO A 89 26.23 10.23 -23.37
N ARG A 90 25.30 10.60 -24.26
CA ARG A 90 24.97 12.01 -24.58
C ARG A 90 24.54 12.87 -23.38
N TRP A 91 24.15 12.27 -22.26
CA TRP A 91 23.78 12.97 -21.02
C TRP A 91 24.95 13.18 -20.07
N ARG A 92 26.12 12.55 -20.29
CA ARG A 92 27.32 12.68 -19.44
C ARG A 92 27.80 14.13 -19.23
N PRO A 93 27.80 15.03 -20.23
CA PRO A 93 28.14 16.43 -20.01
C PRO A 93 27.22 17.15 -19.01
N ARG A 94 26.03 16.58 -18.74
CA ARG A 94 24.98 17.12 -17.86
C ARG A 94 24.79 16.23 -16.63
N TRP A 95 25.80 15.47 -16.22
CA TRP A 95 25.68 14.48 -15.14
C TRP A 95 25.14 15.09 -13.84
N ARG A 96 25.49 16.33 -13.49
CA ARG A 96 24.97 17.02 -12.29
C ARG A 96 23.47 17.21 -12.33
N LEU A 97 22.93 17.52 -13.50
CA LEU A 97 21.49 17.70 -13.72
C LEU A 97 20.76 16.35 -13.63
N VAL A 98 21.33 15.29 -14.21
CA VAL A 98 20.78 13.92 -14.13
C VAL A 98 20.81 13.42 -12.69
N LEU A 99 21.94 13.62 -11.99
CA LEU A 99 22.09 13.26 -10.58
C LEU A 99 21.09 14.02 -9.71
N GLY A 100 21.03 15.35 -9.82
CA GLY A 100 20.10 16.16 -9.05
C GLY A 100 18.64 15.76 -9.30
N ALA A 101 18.26 15.49 -10.55
CA ALA A 101 16.92 15.03 -10.88
C ALA A 101 16.61 13.66 -10.28
N ALA A 102 17.52 12.69 -10.38
CA ALA A 102 17.33 11.36 -9.81
C ALA A 102 17.29 11.37 -8.28
N VAL A 103 18.13 12.18 -7.62
CA VAL A 103 18.10 12.35 -6.15
C VAL A 103 16.80 13.01 -5.71
N LEU A 104 16.30 14.03 -6.41
CA LEU A 104 14.99 14.60 -6.13
C LEU A 104 13.87 13.57 -6.29
N GLY A 105 13.94 12.73 -7.32
CA GLY A 105 13.01 11.62 -7.50
C GLY A 105 13.02 10.64 -6.32
N ALA A 106 14.21 10.18 -5.93
CA ALA A 106 14.37 9.26 -4.80
C ALA A 106 13.91 9.87 -3.46
N LEU A 107 14.12 11.18 -3.26
CA LEU A 107 13.68 11.90 -2.05
C LEU A 107 12.15 11.96 -1.92
N THR A 108 11.41 11.89 -3.03
CA THR A 108 9.93 11.87 -2.98
C THR A 108 9.35 10.52 -2.56
N HIS A 109 10.14 9.46 -2.67
CA HIS A 109 9.66 8.08 -2.56
C HIS A 109 9.20 7.73 -1.15
N ALA A 110 10.11 7.82 -0.17
CA ALA A 110 9.84 7.45 1.21
C ALA A 110 8.74 8.30 1.88
N PRO A 111 8.66 9.64 1.66
CA PRO A 111 7.54 10.42 2.16
C PRO A 111 6.18 9.99 1.58
N LEU A 112 6.13 9.56 0.31
CA LEU A 112 4.89 9.07 -0.28
C LEU A 112 4.49 7.71 0.30
N ASP A 113 5.47 6.82 0.54
CA ASP A 113 5.19 5.55 1.19
C ASP A 113 4.76 5.69 2.64
N LEU A 114 5.33 6.66 3.37
CA LEU A 114 4.90 7.02 4.71
C LEU A 114 3.42 7.42 4.74
N CYS A 115 2.89 8.00 3.65
CA CYS A 115 1.47 8.32 3.55
C CYS A 115 0.58 7.08 3.41
N THR A 116 1.12 5.90 3.08
CA THR A 116 0.34 4.65 2.90
C THR A 116 0.33 3.78 4.16
N SER A 117 -0.51 2.74 4.16
CA SER A 117 -0.71 1.86 5.32
C SER A 117 0.26 0.69 5.46
N TYR A 118 1.18 0.52 4.51
CA TYR A 118 2.03 -0.68 4.43
C TYR A 118 3.13 -0.74 5.52
N GLY A 119 3.66 0.41 5.95
CA GLY A 119 4.85 0.50 6.80
C GLY A 119 6.08 0.90 6.00
N THR A 120 6.87 1.85 6.51
CA THR A 120 8.12 2.27 5.86
C THR A 120 9.17 2.68 6.89
N LYS A 121 10.38 2.12 6.76
CA LYS A 121 11.53 2.42 7.64
C LYS A 121 12.23 3.70 7.21
N ILE A 122 11.49 4.80 7.16
CA ILE A 122 11.97 6.10 6.64
C ILE A 122 13.18 6.64 7.42
N LEU A 123 13.31 6.30 8.70
CA LEU A 123 14.40 6.73 9.58
C LEU A 123 15.60 5.77 9.59
N TRP A 124 15.62 4.73 8.77
CA TRP A 124 16.79 3.86 8.62
C TRP A 124 18.02 4.69 8.20
N PRO A 125 19.23 4.45 8.74
CA PRO A 125 19.63 3.36 9.64
C PRO A 125 19.50 3.68 11.13
N PHE A 126 18.96 4.84 11.51
CA PHE A 126 18.90 5.27 12.91
C PHE A 126 17.78 4.58 13.70
N SER A 127 16.72 4.14 13.03
CA SER A 127 15.60 3.41 13.61
C SER A 127 15.05 2.36 12.64
N LEU A 128 14.61 1.24 13.20
CA LEU A 128 13.90 0.17 12.49
C LEU A 128 12.37 0.27 12.62
N ALA A 129 11.86 1.37 13.18
CA ALA A 129 10.42 1.58 13.36
C ALA A 129 9.69 1.64 12.01
N ASP A 130 8.61 0.87 11.89
CA ASP A 130 7.69 0.94 10.77
C ASP A 130 6.71 2.09 10.98
N LEU A 131 6.92 3.17 10.22
CA LEU A 131 6.07 4.35 10.29
C LEU A 131 5.04 4.35 9.16
N THR A 132 3.82 4.77 9.49
CA THR A 132 2.70 4.96 8.56
C THR A 132 1.86 6.14 8.99
N LEU A 133 1.18 6.77 8.02
CA LEU A 133 0.17 7.79 8.28
C LEU A 133 -1.24 7.32 7.93
N ASP A 134 -1.39 6.20 7.22
CA ASP A 134 -2.68 5.65 6.78
C ASP A 134 -3.54 6.63 5.97
N LEU A 135 -2.94 7.51 5.18
CA LEU A 135 -3.65 8.56 4.46
C LEU A 135 -4.05 8.13 3.05
N PHE A 136 -3.14 7.47 2.32
CA PHE A 136 -3.30 7.17 0.91
C PHE A 136 -3.45 5.68 0.63
N PRO A 137 -4.28 5.30 -0.35
CA PRO A 137 -4.35 3.92 -0.80
C PRO A 137 -3.03 3.53 -1.46
N ILE A 138 -2.67 2.25 -1.37
CA ILE A 138 -1.42 1.75 -1.97
C ILE A 138 -1.42 1.91 -3.49
N VAL A 139 -2.60 1.82 -4.12
CA VAL A 139 -2.82 2.07 -5.55
C VAL A 139 -3.85 3.19 -5.68
N ASP A 140 -3.56 4.23 -6.45
CA ASP A 140 -4.42 5.41 -6.54
C ASP A 140 -4.52 5.96 -7.97
N PRO A 141 -5.43 5.42 -8.80
CA PRO A 141 -5.51 5.78 -10.21
C PRO A 141 -5.75 7.28 -10.46
N LEU A 142 -6.49 7.95 -9.58
CA LEU A 142 -6.76 9.39 -9.71
C LEU A 142 -5.47 10.18 -9.48
N PHE A 143 -4.75 9.88 -8.40
CA PHE A 143 -3.48 10.52 -8.09
C PHE A 143 -2.43 10.25 -9.17
N THR A 144 -2.29 9.00 -9.63
CA THR A 144 -1.42 8.61 -10.74
C THR A 144 -1.74 9.39 -12.02
N LEU A 145 -3.04 9.49 -12.37
CA LEU A 145 -3.49 10.19 -13.58
C LEU A 145 -3.14 11.68 -13.54
N VAL A 146 -3.37 12.36 -12.41
CA VAL A 146 -3.04 13.79 -12.28
C VAL A 146 -1.53 14.02 -12.40
N LEU A 147 -0.71 13.15 -11.80
CA LEU A 147 0.74 13.21 -11.98
C LEU A 147 1.15 12.98 -13.43
N LEU A 148 0.58 11.98 -14.11
CA LEU A 148 0.86 11.70 -15.52
C LEU A 148 0.52 12.90 -16.41
N VAL A 149 -0.67 13.49 -16.23
CA VAL A 149 -1.08 14.71 -16.93
C VAL A 149 -0.10 15.84 -16.62
N GLY A 150 0.33 15.99 -15.37
CA GLY A 150 1.34 16.94 -14.93
C GLY A 150 2.67 16.79 -15.67
N VAL A 151 3.22 15.57 -15.72
CA VAL A 151 4.47 15.24 -16.41
C VAL A 151 4.38 15.57 -17.90
N VAL A 152 3.30 15.10 -18.56
CA VAL A 152 3.08 15.33 -20.00
C VAL A 152 2.89 16.82 -20.29
N TRP A 153 2.15 17.53 -19.44
CA TRP A 153 1.91 18.96 -19.58
C TRP A 153 3.19 19.78 -19.44
N ALA A 154 4.00 19.53 -18.40
CA ALA A 154 5.29 20.19 -18.22
C ALA A 154 6.25 19.87 -19.38
N TRP A 155 6.29 18.60 -19.81
CA TRP A 155 7.12 18.16 -20.92
C TRP A 155 6.74 18.85 -22.24
N ARG A 156 5.45 18.90 -22.61
CA ARG A 156 5.02 19.54 -23.87
C ARG A 156 5.17 21.06 -23.83
N ARG A 157 4.76 21.71 -22.75
CA ARG A 157 4.47 23.16 -22.78
C ARG A 157 5.60 24.10 -22.40
N GLY A 158 6.71 23.66 -21.82
CA GLY A 158 7.63 24.71 -21.36
C GLY A 158 8.62 24.41 -20.27
N GLY A 159 8.22 23.59 -19.30
CA GLY A 159 8.34 24.06 -17.92
C GLY A 159 7.35 25.20 -17.61
N ARG A 160 6.11 25.12 -18.13
CA ARG A 160 5.02 25.96 -17.59
C ARG A 160 4.82 25.58 -16.12
N SER A 161 4.41 26.56 -15.33
CA SER A 161 4.27 26.45 -13.87
C SER A 161 3.50 25.19 -13.46
N LEU A 162 4.16 24.25 -12.78
CA LEU A 162 3.55 23.05 -12.18
C LEU A 162 2.71 23.37 -10.93
N ARG A 163 2.44 24.64 -10.63
CA ARG A 163 1.58 25.10 -9.53
C ARG A 163 0.21 24.39 -9.48
N PRO A 164 -0.53 24.14 -10.58
CA PRO A 164 -1.79 23.40 -10.50
C PRO A 164 -1.61 21.97 -9.98
N VAL A 165 -0.54 21.29 -10.36
CA VAL A 165 -0.21 19.95 -9.84
C VAL A 165 0.12 20.05 -8.36
N GLY A 166 0.97 21.02 -7.96
CA GLY A 166 1.27 21.26 -6.54
C GLY A 166 0.03 21.60 -5.70
N ALA A 167 -0.86 22.44 -6.22
CA ALA A 167 -2.13 22.77 -5.58
C ALA A 167 -3.03 21.54 -5.43
N PHE A 168 -3.11 20.70 -6.48
CA PHE A 168 -3.80 19.42 -6.39
C PHE A 168 -3.22 18.53 -5.30
N LEU A 169 -1.88 18.36 -5.23
CA LEU A 169 -1.24 17.52 -4.21
C LEU A 169 -1.57 18.00 -2.78
N VAL A 170 -1.54 19.31 -2.54
CA VAL A 170 -1.89 19.90 -1.24
C VAL A 170 -3.37 19.67 -0.91
N LEU A 171 -4.26 19.92 -1.86
CA LEU A 171 -5.69 19.68 -1.69
C LEU A 171 -6.00 18.19 -1.49
N TYR A 172 -5.26 17.31 -2.16
CA TYR A 172 -5.41 15.87 -2.04
C TYR A 172 -5.02 15.37 -0.64
N VAL A 173 -3.89 15.84 -0.11
CA VAL A 173 -3.48 15.54 1.28
C VAL A 173 -4.51 16.08 2.27
N ALA A 174 -4.97 17.32 2.12
CA ALA A 174 -5.97 17.92 3.00
C ALA A 174 -7.29 17.11 2.98
N PHE A 175 -7.71 16.69 1.78
CA PHE A 175 -8.89 15.86 1.62
C PHE A 175 -8.73 14.47 2.24
N ALA A 176 -7.58 13.82 2.07
CA ALA A 176 -7.27 12.55 2.70
C ALA A 176 -7.29 12.65 4.24
N LEU A 177 -6.79 13.75 4.81
CA LEU A 177 -6.85 14.02 6.24
C LEU A 177 -8.29 14.15 6.76
N VAL A 178 -9.14 14.89 6.04
CA VAL A 178 -10.57 15.03 6.39
C VAL A 178 -11.27 13.67 6.34
N GLN A 179 -11.03 12.90 5.27
CA GLN A 179 -11.62 11.57 5.12
C GLN A 179 -11.13 10.59 6.20
N GLN A 180 -9.83 10.58 6.51
CA GLN A 180 -9.27 9.74 7.57
C GLN A 180 -9.90 10.07 8.92
N HIS A 181 -10.03 11.37 9.24
CA HIS A 181 -10.64 11.79 10.49
C HIS A 181 -12.08 11.28 10.60
N GLY A 182 -12.91 11.49 9.57
CA GLY A 182 -14.28 10.97 9.54
C GLY A 182 -14.35 9.44 9.59
N ALA A 183 -13.38 8.73 8.99
CA ALA A 183 -13.30 7.27 9.11
C ALA A 183 -12.99 6.82 10.54
N ARG A 184 -12.10 7.51 11.26
CA ARG A 184 -11.77 7.22 12.67
C ARG A 184 -12.96 7.48 13.59
N GLU A 185 -13.68 8.58 13.38
CA GLU A 185 -14.90 8.89 14.13
C GLU A 185 -15.96 7.81 13.89
N ALA A 186 -16.21 7.46 12.62
CA ALA A 186 -17.15 6.40 12.26
C ALA A 186 -16.77 5.03 12.87
N GLN A 187 -15.48 4.68 12.92
CA GLN A 187 -14.99 3.48 13.59
C GLN A 187 -15.24 3.52 15.10
N ALA A 188 -14.96 4.64 15.76
CA ALA A 188 -15.18 4.81 17.19
C ALA A 188 -16.67 4.73 17.55
N ASP A 189 -17.54 5.33 16.74
CA ASP A 189 -18.99 5.26 16.92
C ASP A 189 -19.51 3.83 16.76
N LEU A 190 -19.01 3.08 15.77
CA LEU A 190 -19.34 1.67 15.61
C LEU A 190 -18.91 0.84 16.82
N ALA A 191 -17.68 1.06 17.32
CA ALA A 191 -17.19 0.35 18.49
C ALA A 191 -18.08 0.61 19.71
N HIS A 192 -18.37 1.88 20.00
CA HIS A 192 -19.25 2.26 21.11
C HIS A 192 -20.67 1.68 20.96
N ALA A 193 -21.27 1.80 19.77
CA ALA A 193 -22.63 1.32 19.54
C ALA A 193 -22.76 -0.21 19.66
N ARG A 194 -21.69 -0.95 19.37
CA ARG A 194 -21.62 -2.41 19.52
C ARG A 194 -21.18 -2.85 20.92
N GLY A 195 -20.76 -1.92 21.78
CA GLY A 195 -20.17 -2.22 23.09
C GLY A 195 -18.78 -2.85 23.00
N ASP A 196 -18.10 -2.70 21.86
CA ASP A 196 -16.74 -3.19 21.64
C ASP A 196 -15.74 -2.24 22.32
N VAL A 197 -14.77 -2.80 23.05
CA VAL A 197 -13.66 -2.04 23.66
C VAL A 197 -12.36 -2.46 22.98
N PRO A 198 -11.97 -1.81 21.87
CA PRO A 198 -10.82 -2.23 21.09
C PRO A 198 -9.51 -1.93 21.83
N SER A 199 -8.63 -2.94 21.92
CA SER A 199 -7.25 -2.77 22.40
C SER A 199 -6.39 -2.05 21.35
N ARG A 200 -6.72 -2.27 20.07
CA ARG A 200 -6.12 -1.60 18.91
C ARG A 200 -7.20 -1.32 17.87
N ALA A 201 -7.08 -0.20 17.19
CA ALA A 201 -7.98 0.18 16.11
C ALA A 201 -7.20 0.93 15.03
N ARG A 202 -7.50 0.64 13.77
CA ARG A 202 -6.86 1.26 12.62
C ARG A 202 -7.87 1.44 11.50
N VAL A 203 -7.77 2.58 10.80
CA VAL A 203 -8.52 2.83 9.57
C VAL A 203 -7.56 3.10 8.42
N MET A 204 -7.83 2.50 7.27
CA MET A 204 -6.95 2.54 6.11
C MET A 204 -7.78 2.68 4.84
N PRO A 205 -7.39 3.53 3.87
CA PRO A 205 -8.15 3.65 2.63
C PRO A 205 -8.09 2.35 1.81
N LEU A 206 -9.20 1.96 1.21
CA LEU A 206 -9.23 0.81 0.29
C LEU A 206 -8.43 1.13 -0.98
N PRO A 207 -7.80 0.13 -1.63
CA PRO A 207 -7.11 0.33 -2.90
C PRO A 207 -8.00 1.07 -3.92
N GLY A 208 -7.47 2.15 -4.50
CA GLY A 208 -8.14 2.95 -5.52
C GLY A 208 -9.11 4.00 -5.01
N SER A 209 -9.25 4.22 -3.69
CA SER A 209 -10.23 5.17 -3.17
C SER A 209 -9.84 5.86 -1.86
N LEU A 210 -10.09 7.17 -1.78
CA LEU A 210 -10.16 7.93 -0.51
C LEU A 210 -11.60 8.01 0.04
N MET A 211 -12.59 7.47 -0.66
CA MET A 211 -13.99 7.47 -0.22
C MET A 211 -14.30 6.28 0.66
N LEU A 212 -13.60 5.17 0.48
CA LEU A 212 -13.83 3.92 1.21
C LEU A 212 -12.63 3.63 2.09
N TRP A 213 -12.91 3.35 3.36
CA TRP A 213 -11.91 3.10 4.39
C TRP A 213 -12.24 1.80 5.07
N ARG A 214 -11.25 0.94 5.18
CA ARG A 214 -11.34 -0.28 5.97
C ARG A 214 -11.11 0.08 7.42
N SER A 215 -12.05 -0.32 8.27
CA SER A 215 -11.92 -0.31 9.72
C SER A 215 -11.45 -1.70 10.14
N VAL A 216 -10.36 -1.79 10.90
CA VAL A 216 -9.94 -3.02 11.57
C VAL A 216 -9.69 -2.72 13.04
N MET A 217 -10.33 -3.49 13.90
CA MET A 217 -10.23 -3.39 15.36
C MET A 217 -9.86 -4.73 15.95
N GLU A 218 -9.08 -4.70 17.04
CA GLU A 218 -8.78 -5.87 17.86
C GLU A 218 -9.57 -5.74 19.15
N VAL A 219 -10.55 -6.63 19.33
CA VAL A 219 -11.43 -6.69 20.50
C VAL A 219 -11.19 -8.05 21.14
N ASP A 220 -10.61 -8.04 22.35
CA ASP A 220 -10.04 -9.23 22.99
C ASP A 220 -9.06 -9.93 22.03
N ASP A 221 -9.30 -11.21 21.69
CA ASP A 221 -8.51 -12.00 20.73
C ASP A 221 -9.18 -12.11 19.34
N THR A 222 -10.09 -11.19 19.02
CA THR A 222 -10.86 -11.21 17.76
C THR A 222 -10.62 -9.94 16.96
N LEU A 223 -10.33 -10.11 15.68
CA LEU A 223 -10.32 -9.02 14.72
C LEU A 223 -11.75 -8.76 14.24
N VAL A 224 -12.15 -7.50 14.26
CA VAL A 224 -13.42 -7.02 13.74
C VAL A 224 -13.10 -6.10 12.56
N ALA A 225 -13.67 -6.39 11.40
CA ALA A 225 -13.49 -5.58 10.21
C ALA A 225 -14.82 -5.04 9.70
N ASP A 226 -14.80 -3.82 9.16
CA ASP A 226 -15.91 -3.18 8.46
C ASP A 226 -15.36 -2.30 7.32
N VAL A 227 -16.24 -1.84 6.43
CA VAL A 227 -15.92 -0.72 5.53
C VAL A 227 -16.74 0.49 5.95
N VAL A 228 -16.06 1.63 6.10
CA VAL A 228 -16.66 2.93 6.36
C VAL A 228 -16.46 3.85 5.17
N ARG A 229 -17.49 4.61 4.84
CA ARG A 229 -17.53 5.61 3.79
C ARG A 229 -17.79 6.97 4.43
N PRO A 230 -16.74 7.68 4.89
CA PRO A 230 -16.90 9.03 5.41
C PRO A 230 -17.36 9.98 4.29
N VAL A 231 -18.22 10.92 4.66
CA VAL A 231 -18.71 11.99 3.79
C VAL A 231 -18.24 13.30 4.38
N PRO A 232 -17.49 14.14 3.64
CA PRO A 232 -17.09 15.45 4.15
C PRO A 232 -18.33 16.25 4.58
N PHE A 233 -18.37 16.65 5.85
CA PHE A 233 -19.47 17.44 6.44
C PHE A 233 -20.84 16.76 6.41
N GLY A 234 -20.90 15.43 6.28
CA GLY A 234 -22.13 14.65 6.29
C GLY A 234 -22.01 13.39 7.13
N GLU A 235 -23.10 12.65 7.23
CA GLU A 235 -23.09 11.37 7.96
C GLU A 235 -22.33 10.30 7.18
N ALA A 236 -21.44 9.60 7.88
CA ALA A 236 -20.78 8.43 7.34
C ALA A 236 -21.81 7.33 7.04
N ARG A 237 -21.48 6.47 6.09
CA ARG A 237 -22.18 5.21 5.82
C ARG A 237 -21.20 4.06 5.96
N GLY A 238 -21.69 2.85 6.17
CA GLY A 238 -20.81 1.70 6.30
C GLY A 238 -21.40 0.45 5.66
N VAL A 239 -20.53 -0.53 5.48
CA VAL A 239 -20.88 -1.90 5.13
C VAL A 239 -20.45 -2.77 6.31
N PRO A 240 -21.38 -3.48 6.96
CA PRO A 240 -21.03 -4.37 8.07
C PRO A 240 -20.10 -5.45 7.55
N GLY A 241 -19.01 -5.68 8.26
CA GLY A 241 -18.07 -6.73 7.88
C GLY A 241 -18.23 -7.99 8.71
N SER A 242 -17.11 -8.53 9.15
CA SER A 242 -17.08 -9.82 9.84
C SER A 242 -16.12 -9.82 11.02
N ARG A 243 -16.33 -10.73 11.96
CA ARG A 243 -15.42 -11.03 13.06
C ARG A 243 -14.61 -12.27 12.73
N ARG A 244 -13.33 -12.28 13.09
CA ARG A 244 -12.48 -13.47 12.95
C ARG A 244 -11.45 -13.50 14.07
N ALA A 245 -11.31 -14.66 14.70
CA ALA A 245 -10.30 -14.86 15.73
C ALA A 245 -8.92 -14.53 15.16
N ARG A 246 -8.13 -13.77 15.93
CA ARG A 246 -6.72 -13.55 15.61
C ARG A 246 -6.03 -14.91 15.58
N LEU A 247 -5.23 -15.16 14.55
CA LEU A 247 -4.57 -16.46 14.40
C LEU A 247 -3.21 -16.43 15.08
N ASP A 248 -3.05 -17.32 16.05
CA ASP A 248 -1.77 -17.65 16.64
C ASP A 248 -0.87 -18.37 15.62
N VAL A 249 0.36 -17.87 15.43
CA VAL A 249 1.29 -18.37 14.41
C VAL A 249 1.71 -19.80 14.74
N GLU A 250 1.80 -20.13 16.02
CA GLU A 250 2.15 -21.44 16.51
C GLU A 250 1.10 -22.47 16.09
N THR A 251 -0.18 -22.14 16.28
CA THR A 251 -1.32 -22.93 15.80
C THR A 251 -1.36 -23.04 14.27
N TRP A 252 -0.99 -21.98 13.54
CA TRP A 252 -0.90 -22.02 12.07
C TRP A 252 0.21 -22.95 11.59
N ALA A 253 1.39 -22.92 12.22
CA ALA A 253 2.54 -23.73 11.85
C ALA A 253 2.30 -25.24 12.06
N GLU A 254 1.41 -25.62 12.98
CA GLU A 254 0.98 -27.01 13.18
C GLU A 254 0.22 -27.61 12.00
N GLN A 255 -0.26 -26.76 11.08
CA GLN A 255 -0.97 -27.20 9.89
C GLN A 255 -0.05 -27.78 8.81
N GLY A 256 1.27 -27.61 8.92
CA GLY A 256 2.26 -28.13 7.98
C GLY A 256 2.84 -29.48 8.38
N ARG A 257 3.82 -29.96 7.61
CA ARG A 257 4.55 -31.19 7.93
C ARG A 257 5.39 -30.99 9.21
N PRO A 258 5.53 -32.00 10.09
CA PRO A 258 6.33 -31.87 11.31
C PRO A 258 7.77 -31.39 11.08
N ALA A 259 8.39 -31.85 9.98
CA ALA A 259 9.75 -31.46 9.59
C ALA A 259 9.88 -29.97 9.22
N ASP A 260 8.79 -29.31 8.80
CA ASP A 260 8.79 -27.91 8.39
C ASP A 260 8.37 -26.95 9.51
N ARG A 261 7.90 -27.46 10.65
CA ARG A 261 7.30 -26.64 11.72
C ARG A 261 8.20 -25.49 12.16
N ALA A 262 9.51 -25.71 12.32
CA ALA A 262 10.45 -24.66 12.70
C ALA A 262 10.52 -23.53 11.65
N ARG A 263 10.53 -23.89 10.35
CA ARG A 263 10.52 -22.94 9.24
C ARG A 263 9.20 -22.17 9.16
N LEU A 264 8.07 -22.85 9.37
CA LEU A 264 6.75 -22.23 9.40
C LEU A 264 6.62 -21.23 10.55
N LEU A 265 7.09 -21.59 11.74
CA LEU A 265 7.13 -20.67 12.89
C LEU A 265 7.97 -19.43 12.59
N ASP A 266 9.15 -19.59 12.01
CA ASP A 266 10.04 -18.47 11.64
C ASP A 266 9.35 -17.53 10.64
N VAL A 267 8.91 -18.06 9.50
CA VAL A 267 8.28 -17.29 8.43
C VAL A 267 6.96 -16.65 8.90
N GLY A 268 6.15 -17.38 9.68
CA GLY A 268 4.88 -16.88 10.20
C GLY A 268 5.06 -15.75 11.21
N ARG A 269 6.08 -15.81 12.08
CA ARG A 269 6.38 -14.74 13.06
C ARG A 269 6.86 -13.49 12.35
N ARG A 270 7.76 -13.65 11.38
CA ARG A 270 8.20 -12.56 10.50
C ARG A 270 7.02 -11.91 9.78
N PHE A 271 6.08 -12.72 9.29
CA PHE A 271 4.88 -12.21 8.60
C PHE A 271 3.94 -11.49 9.56
N ALA A 272 3.79 -11.97 10.79
CA ALA A 272 3.02 -11.29 11.81
C ALA A 272 3.62 -9.91 12.17
N VAL A 273 4.95 -9.79 12.21
CA VAL A 273 5.62 -8.48 12.37
C VAL A 273 5.31 -7.57 11.18
N PHE A 274 5.44 -8.07 9.95
CA PHE A 274 5.10 -7.34 8.73
C PHE A 274 3.63 -6.88 8.70
N ALA A 275 2.72 -7.75 9.14
CA ALA A 275 1.28 -7.49 9.25
C ALA A 275 0.90 -6.61 10.46
N ASP A 276 1.89 -6.08 11.22
CA ASP A 276 1.67 -5.30 12.44
C ASP A 276 0.75 -6.03 13.45
N GLY A 277 0.87 -7.36 13.50
CA GLY A 277 0.08 -8.25 14.34
C GLY A 277 -1.36 -8.50 13.89
N TYR A 278 -1.85 -7.83 12.85
CA TYR A 278 -3.20 -8.02 12.29
C TYR A 278 -3.25 -9.27 11.40
N VAL A 279 -3.04 -10.43 12.00
CA VAL A 279 -3.02 -11.72 11.30
C VAL A 279 -4.21 -12.59 11.68
N THR A 280 -4.77 -13.25 10.68
CA THR A 280 -5.90 -14.16 10.86
C THR A 280 -5.86 -15.31 9.85
N ALA A 281 -6.65 -16.35 10.07
CA ALA A 281 -6.87 -17.38 9.06
C ALA A 281 -7.52 -16.76 7.80
N GLY A 282 -7.10 -17.21 6.62
CA GLY A 282 -7.76 -16.92 5.35
C GLY A 282 -9.00 -17.81 5.13
N ASN A 283 -9.69 -17.59 4.02
CA ASN A 283 -10.87 -18.38 3.63
C ASN A 283 -10.51 -19.79 3.15
N ALA A 284 -9.25 -20.01 2.75
CA ALA A 284 -8.70 -21.31 2.39
C ALA A 284 -7.90 -21.90 3.56
N ALA A 285 -7.94 -23.23 3.70
CA ALA A 285 -7.22 -23.94 4.74
C ALA A 285 -5.69 -23.75 4.60
N GLY A 286 -4.99 -23.55 5.71
CA GLY A 286 -3.54 -23.32 5.69
C GLY A 286 -3.11 -21.90 5.32
N VAL A 287 -4.04 -20.97 5.04
CA VAL A 287 -3.70 -19.58 4.73
C VAL A 287 -3.69 -18.72 5.99
N LEU A 288 -2.59 -18.01 6.22
CA LEU A 288 -2.45 -16.91 7.16
C LEU A 288 -2.50 -15.60 6.37
N VAL A 289 -3.40 -14.69 6.69
CA VAL A 289 -3.58 -13.45 5.91
C VAL A 289 -3.30 -12.19 6.71
N ASP A 290 -2.94 -11.12 6.00
CA ASP A 290 -2.85 -9.77 6.54
C ASP A 290 -4.24 -9.11 6.54
N ALA A 291 -4.84 -8.99 7.72
CA ALA A 291 -6.20 -8.47 7.87
C ALA A 291 -6.33 -6.98 7.52
N ARG A 292 -5.22 -6.24 7.37
CA ARG A 292 -5.23 -4.82 7.03
C ARG A 292 -5.62 -4.57 5.58
N PHE A 293 -5.35 -5.53 4.70
CA PHE A 293 -5.49 -5.34 3.26
C PHE A 293 -6.49 -6.31 2.66
N ALA A 294 -7.73 -5.85 2.51
CA ALA A 294 -8.82 -6.57 1.86
C ALA A 294 -9.60 -5.61 0.94
N LEU A 295 -10.31 -6.17 -0.05
CA LEU A 295 -11.18 -5.39 -0.95
C LEU A 295 -12.61 -5.21 -0.42
N GLY A 296 -13.00 -6.00 0.59
CA GLY A 296 -14.33 -5.97 1.18
C GLY A 296 -14.35 -5.62 2.66
N ALA A 297 -15.55 -5.68 3.24
CA ALA A 297 -15.75 -5.56 4.68
C ALA A 297 -15.32 -6.82 5.45
N GLY A 298 -15.16 -7.96 4.76
CA GLY A 298 -14.69 -9.21 5.33
C GLY A 298 -13.17 -9.32 5.48
N PHE A 299 -12.69 -10.55 5.52
CA PHE A 299 -11.26 -10.90 5.55
C PHE A 299 -10.84 -11.64 4.25
N GLU A 300 -11.43 -11.27 3.11
CA GLU A 300 -10.88 -11.61 1.78
C GLU A 300 -9.63 -10.74 1.53
N ALA A 301 -8.55 -11.12 2.21
CA ALA A 301 -7.31 -10.37 2.15
C ALA A 301 -6.65 -10.49 0.78
N LEU A 302 -6.00 -9.42 0.35
CA LEU A 302 -5.27 -9.38 -0.91
C LEU A 302 -4.08 -10.34 -0.93
N TRP A 303 -3.49 -10.60 0.24
CA TRP A 303 -2.31 -11.44 0.38
C TRP A 303 -2.17 -12.12 1.74
N GLY A 304 -1.27 -13.09 1.77
CA GLY A 304 -0.98 -13.92 2.93
C GLY A 304 0.12 -14.94 2.66
N LEU A 305 0.19 -15.96 3.51
CA LEU A 305 1.06 -17.11 3.41
C LEU A 305 0.24 -18.39 3.36
N GLN A 306 0.53 -19.27 2.40
CA GLN A 306 -0.07 -20.60 2.30
C GLN A 306 0.93 -21.65 2.79
N VAL A 307 0.53 -22.44 3.79
CA VAL A 307 1.25 -23.67 4.15
C VAL A 307 0.88 -24.79 3.19
N HIS A 308 1.89 -25.55 2.75
CA HIS A 308 1.69 -26.77 1.97
C HIS A 308 1.88 -28.01 2.84
N ARG A 309 1.01 -29.00 2.66
CA ARG A 309 1.03 -30.27 3.41
C ARG A 309 1.69 -31.42 2.65
N ASP A 310 1.84 -31.25 1.34
CA ASP A 310 2.27 -32.29 0.40
C ASP A 310 3.71 -32.03 -0.11
N GLU A 311 4.06 -32.50 -1.31
CA GLU A 311 5.35 -32.25 -1.94
C GLU A 311 5.54 -30.77 -2.32
N GLY A 312 6.78 -30.29 -2.28
CA GLY A 312 7.12 -28.90 -2.63
C GLY A 312 7.57 -28.03 -1.45
N PRO A 313 7.59 -26.70 -1.63
CA PRO A 313 8.03 -25.76 -0.60
C PRO A 313 7.04 -25.74 0.58
N ALA A 314 7.56 -25.68 1.80
CA ALA A 314 6.75 -25.68 3.03
C ALA A 314 5.71 -24.55 3.09
N VAL A 315 6.06 -23.38 2.55
CA VAL A 315 5.23 -22.18 2.56
C VAL A 315 5.49 -21.37 1.30
N THR A 316 4.43 -20.79 0.75
CA THR A 316 4.51 -19.85 -0.37
C THR A 316 3.75 -18.58 -0.06
N TRP A 317 4.14 -17.49 -0.72
CA TRP A 317 3.29 -16.30 -0.78
C TRP A 317 1.95 -16.67 -1.41
N TRP A 318 0.88 -16.22 -0.78
CA TRP A 318 -0.48 -16.40 -1.25
C TRP A 318 -1.03 -15.03 -1.63
N THR A 319 -1.63 -14.97 -2.81
CA THR A 319 -2.45 -13.84 -3.24
C THR A 319 -3.82 -14.40 -3.55
N GLU A 320 -4.87 -13.70 -3.16
CA GLU A 320 -6.23 -14.09 -3.53
C GLU A 320 -6.30 -14.17 -5.07
N GLY A 321 -6.50 -15.38 -5.60
CA GLY A 321 -6.57 -15.64 -7.05
C GLY A 321 -7.77 -14.99 -7.73
N ALA A 322 -8.67 -14.38 -6.96
CA ALA A 322 -9.69 -13.48 -7.46
C ALA A 322 -9.03 -12.13 -7.80
N ALA A 323 -8.37 -12.12 -8.95
CA ALA A 323 -8.14 -10.93 -9.74
C ALA A 323 -9.40 -10.05 -9.70
N TRP A 324 -9.21 -8.74 -9.63
CA TRP A 324 -10.24 -7.73 -9.85
C TRP A 324 -11.21 -8.15 -10.97
N ASP A 325 -12.32 -8.80 -10.61
CA ASP A 325 -13.36 -9.16 -11.56
C ASP A 325 -14.28 -7.95 -11.75
N ALA A 326 -15.03 -7.96 -12.84
CA ALA A 326 -15.89 -6.84 -13.20
C ALA A 326 -16.99 -6.60 -12.14
N GLU A 327 -17.39 -7.65 -11.41
CA GLU A 327 -18.44 -7.60 -10.40
C GLU A 327 -17.95 -6.88 -9.12
N ARG A 328 -16.79 -7.27 -8.58
CA ARG A 328 -16.13 -6.62 -7.45
C ARG A 328 -15.76 -5.19 -7.78
N ALA A 329 -15.22 -4.94 -8.98
CA ALA A 329 -14.94 -3.58 -9.43
C ALA A 329 -16.22 -2.74 -9.52
N GLY A 330 -17.31 -3.30 -10.04
CA GLY A 330 -18.62 -2.65 -10.10
C GLY A 330 -19.18 -2.32 -8.71
N THR A 331 -19.07 -3.27 -7.78
CA THR A 331 -19.48 -3.12 -6.38
C THR A 331 -18.69 -2.01 -5.69
N LEU A 332 -17.36 -2.02 -5.81
CA LEU A 332 -16.49 -0.97 -5.28
C LEU A 332 -16.84 0.39 -5.86
N LEU A 333 -17.07 0.51 -7.17
CA LEU A 333 -17.48 1.76 -7.79
C LEU A 333 -18.84 2.24 -7.29
N ALA A 334 -19.80 1.32 -7.07
CA ALA A 334 -21.09 1.64 -6.49
C ALA A 334 -20.98 2.09 -5.02
N TRP A 335 -20.07 1.49 -4.25
CA TRP A 335 -19.73 1.92 -2.89
C TRP A 335 -19.10 3.31 -2.89
N ILE A 336 -18.09 3.56 -3.74
CA ILE A 336 -17.45 4.87 -3.91
C ILE A 336 -18.51 5.93 -4.24
N ALA A 337 -19.42 5.61 -5.17
CA ALA A 337 -20.49 6.51 -5.57
C ALA A 337 -21.63 6.65 -4.53
N GLY A 338 -21.65 5.83 -3.48
CA GLY A 338 -22.69 5.86 -2.45
C GLY A 338 -24.04 5.31 -2.88
N ARG A 339 -24.08 4.50 -3.97
CA ARG A 339 -25.32 4.02 -4.62
C ARG A 339 -25.64 2.54 -4.39
N HIS A 340 -24.79 1.81 -3.69
CA HIS A 340 -25.01 0.39 -3.42
C HIS A 340 -25.95 0.18 -2.22
N GLU A 341 -26.71 -0.90 -2.25
CA GLU A 341 -27.68 -1.24 -1.19
C GLU A 341 -27.03 -1.65 0.14
N ASP A 342 -25.86 -2.29 0.08
CA ASP A 342 -25.09 -2.66 1.28
C ASP A 342 -24.58 -1.47 2.11
N LEU A 343 -24.50 -0.27 1.52
CA LEU A 343 -24.13 0.92 2.27
C LEU A 343 -25.30 1.35 3.14
N ARG A 344 -25.17 1.19 4.45
CA ARG A 344 -26.21 1.53 5.42
C ARG A 344 -25.78 2.72 6.27
N SER A 345 -26.73 3.31 7.02
CA SER A 345 -26.38 4.30 8.04
C SER A 345 -25.53 3.65 9.13
N MET A 346 -24.66 4.41 9.80
CA MET A 346 -23.80 3.85 10.85
C MET A 346 -24.61 3.17 11.97
N GLN A 347 -25.79 3.70 12.29
CA GLN A 347 -26.70 3.10 13.27
C GLN A 347 -27.21 1.72 12.82
N ALA A 348 -27.58 1.56 11.55
CA ALA A 348 -27.99 0.28 11.00
C ALA A 348 -26.83 -0.72 10.97
N VAL A 349 -25.63 -0.28 10.57
CA VAL A 349 -24.40 -1.11 10.59
C VAL A 349 -24.04 -1.58 12.01
N ALA A 350 -24.28 -0.74 13.02
CA ALA A 350 -24.12 -1.12 14.41
C ALA A 350 -25.19 -2.14 14.84
N ALA A 351 -26.46 -1.93 14.47
CA ALA A 351 -27.58 -2.78 14.83
C ALA A 351 -27.54 -4.17 14.18
N ASP A 352 -27.04 -4.26 12.94
CA ASP A 352 -26.81 -5.53 12.24
C ASP A 352 -25.75 -6.40 12.96
N GLY A 353 -24.95 -5.78 13.83
CA GLY A 353 -23.81 -6.41 14.47
C GLY A 353 -22.73 -6.80 13.47
N VAL A 354 -21.92 -7.78 13.85
CA VAL A 354 -20.88 -8.33 12.97
C VAL A 354 -20.96 -9.84 13.03
N ALA A 355 -21.27 -10.48 11.90
CA ALA A 355 -21.33 -11.93 11.82
C ALA A 355 -19.93 -12.55 11.94
N ASN A 356 -19.84 -13.77 12.48
CA ASN A 356 -18.61 -14.53 12.42
C ASN A 356 -18.31 -14.87 10.97
N ALA A 357 -17.09 -14.54 10.52
CA ALA A 357 -16.65 -14.91 9.19
C ALA A 357 -16.62 -16.45 9.07
N PRO A 358 -17.12 -17.04 7.98
CA PRO A 358 -17.06 -18.48 7.80
C PRO A 358 -15.60 -18.95 7.86
N LEU A 359 -15.35 -19.99 8.66
CA LEU A 359 -14.06 -20.68 8.66
C LEU A 359 -13.93 -21.50 7.38
N PRO A 360 -12.70 -21.74 6.87
CA PRO A 360 -12.50 -22.64 5.74
C PRO A 360 -13.19 -23.98 6.01
N ALA A 361 -13.98 -24.45 5.04
CA ALA A 361 -14.52 -25.80 5.09
C ALA A 361 -13.34 -26.79 5.20
N LYS A 362 -13.45 -27.79 6.08
CA LYS A 362 -12.51 -28.93 6.10
C LYS A 362 -12.70 -29.73 4.79
N GLY A 363 -12.08 -29.28 3.70
CA GLY A 363 -12.33 -29.83 2.36
C GLY A 363 -11.12 -29.69 1.45
N ASN A 364 -10.75 -30.83 0.83
CA ASN A 364 -9.55 -31.11 0.05
C ASN A 364 -8.97 -29.92 -0.74
N ALA A 365 -7.69 -29.66 -0.50
CA ALA A 365 -6.84 -28.86 -1.37
C ALA A 365 -6.90 -29.41 -2.81
N ARG A 366 -7.68 -28.76 -3.68
CA ARG A 366 -7.43 -28.82 -5.11
C ARG A 366 -6.59 -27.61 -5.45
N ALA A 367 -5.30 -27.86 -5.59
CA ALA A 367 -4.34 -26.94 -6.19
C ALA A 367 -4.85 -26.51 -7.57
N SER A 368 -5.13 -25.21 -7.75
CA SER A 368 -5.08 -24.60 -9.07
C SER A 368 -3.59 -24.41 -9.40
N ARG A 369 -3.13 -25.18 -10.39
CA ARG A 369 -1.79 -25.10 -10.98
C ARG A 369 -1.52 -23.75 -11.63
#